data_AF-A0A0B7B4G6-F1
#
_entry.id   AF-A0A0B7B4G6-F1
#
_cell.length_a   1.000
_cell.length_b   1.000
_cell.length_c   1.000
_cell.angle_alpha   90.00
_cell.angle_beta   90.00
_cell.angle_gamma   90.00
#
_symmetry.space_group_name_H-M   'P 1'
#
loop_
_entity.id
_entity.type
_entity.pdbx_description
1 polymer ?
#
loop_
_entity_poly.entity_id
_entity_poly.type
_entity_poly.pdbx_seq_one_letter_code
_entity_poly.pdbx_strand_id
1 'polypeptide(L)'
;MSQTTLEKRTVITSSSSSSNIGGGGSVALNDGSDDFHYKSGIHPRNSSIGHNSSLSGIVGSGGGGSYKRTVEITSGMMPAGFGNVSHTGVTTVKTTREREKKDMQQLNERFANYIEKVRFLEAQNRKLISELEQLRNNWGKETSAIKKMYETELEEARKMIEEVNKEKNKLEVKMQTMQDQLNGALKQLDEAKK
;
A
#
# COMPACT_ATOMS: atom_id res chain seq x y z
N MET A 1 5.84 -27.78 -35.38
CA MET A 1 5.92 -26.91 -34.17
C MET A 1 4.54 -26.32 -33.94
N SER A 2 3.78 -26.88 -33.01
CA SER A 2 2.45 -26.38 -32.66
C SER A 2 2.60 -25.26 -31.63
N GLN A 3 2.10 -24.06 -31.92
CA GLN A 3 2.00 -22.99 -30.93
C GLN A 3 0.59 -23.02 -30.32
N THR A 4 0.52 -23.19 -29.00
CA THR A 4 -0.70 -23.06 -28.21
C THR A 4 -0.80 -21.63 -27.71
N THR A 5 -1.74 -20.84 -28.24
CA THR A 5 -2.06 -19.51 -27.72
C THR A 5 -3.09 -19.63 -26.59
N LEU A 6 -2.71 -19.22 -25.38
CA LEU A 6 -3.60 -19.10 -24.23
C LEU A 6 -4.42 -17.81 -24.34
N GLU A 7 -5.69 -17.92 -24.75
CA GLU A 7 -6.64 -16.80 -24.64
C GLU A 7 -7.08 -16.62 -23.19
N LYS A 8 -6.67 -15.50 -22.56
CA LYS A 8 -7.25 -15.05 -21.30
C LYS A 8 -8.62 -14.41 -21.57
N ARG A 9 -9.67 -15.22 -21.58
CA ARG A 9 -11.04 -14.72 -21.70
C ARG A 9 -11.50 -14.16 -20.35
N THR A 10 -11.61 -12.83 -20.26
CA THR A 10 -12.23 -12.17 -19.10
C THR A 10 -13.74 -12.37 -19.21
N VAL A 11 -14.32 -13.17 -18.30
CA VAL A 11 -15.78 -13.36 -18.21
C VAL A 11 -16.33 -12.21 -17.37
N ILE A 12 -16.97 -11.22 -18.01
CA ILE A 12 -17.69 -10.16 -17.32
C ILE A 12 -19.10 -10.66 -17.06
N THR A 13 -19.38 -11.10 -15.82
CA THR A 13 -20.75 -11.29 -15.36
C THR A 13 -21.34 -9.93 -15.00
N SER A 14 -22.21 -9.39 -15.84
CA SER A 14 -23.01 -8.22 -15.51
C SER A 14 -24.24 -8.66 -14.72
N SER A 15 -24.26 -8.44 -13.40
CA SER A 15 -25.50 -8.43 -12.63
C SER A 15 -26.00 -6.99 -12.47
N SER A 16 -27.31 -6.86 -12.60
CA SER A 16 -28.07 -5.64 -12.84
C SER A 16 -28.05 -4.63 -11.68
N SER A 17 -27.94 -3.37 -12.10
CA SER A 17 -28.39 -2.14 -11.46
C SER A 17 -29.42 -2.27 -10.33
N SER A 18 -29.07 -1.76 -9.15
CA SER A 18 -30.00 -1.06 -8.25
C SER A 18 -29.47 0.34 -8.00
N SER A 19 -30.18 1.32 -8.54
CA SER A 19 -30.03 2.73 -8.21
C SER A 19 -30.57 2.94 -6.80
N ASN A 20 -29.75 3.46 -5.89
CA ASN A 20 -30.28 4.23 -4.76
C ASN A 20 -29.49 5.52 -4.61
N ILE A 21 -30.24 6.60 -4.78
CA ILE A 21 -29.89 7.99 -4.55
C ILE A 21 -30.21 8.28 -3.07
N GLY A 22 -29.34 9.01 -2.39
CA GLY A 22 -29.51 9.48 -1.02
C GLY A 22 -28.50 8.84 -0.08
N GLY A 23 -27.60 9.56 0.60
CA GLY A 23 -27.76 10.87 1.19
C GLY A 23 -28.27 10.71 2.62
N GLY A 24 -27.39 10.96 3.60
CA GLY A 24 -27.77 11.11 5.01
C GLY A 24 -27.35 9.94 5.89
N GLY A 25 -26.43 10.22 6.81
CA GLY A 25 -26.12 9.33 7.92
C GLY A 25 -27.32 9.20 8.86
N SER A 26 -27.57 7.97 9.31
CA SER A 26 -28.33 7.69 10.51
C SER A 26 -27.67 6.51 11.22
N VAL A 27 -27.31 6.74 12.48
CA VAL A 27 -26.96 5.69 13.45
C VAL A 27 -28.28 5.03 13.86
N ALA A 28 -28.54 3.83 13.34
CA ALA A 28 -29.63 2.98 13.80
C ALA A 28 -29.04 1.85 14.67
N LEU A 29 -29.37 1.88 15.95
CA LEU A 29 -29.22 0.74 16.85
C LEU A 29 -30.20 -0.34 16.38
N ASN A 30 -29.71 -1.52 15.99
CA ASN A 30 -30.56 -2.67 15.86
C ASN A 30 -29.85 -3.94 16.33
N ASP A 31 -30.56 -4.67 17.18
CA ASP A 31 -30.30 -6.01 17.67
C ASP A 31 -30.54 -7.02 16.55
N GLY A 32 -29.61 -7.95 16.35
CA GLY A 32 -29.66 -8.92 15.27
C GLY A 32 -28.29 -9.20 14.65
N SER A 33 -27.85 -10.44 14.78
CA SER A 33 -26.64 -11.00 14.19
C SER A 33 -26.61 -10.81 12.66
N ASP A 34 -25.79 -9.90 12.16
CA ASP A 34 -25.43 -9.85 10.74
C ASP A 34 -23.97 -9.43 10.55
N ASP A 35 -23.30 -10.17 9.67
CA ASP A 35 -21.88 -10.15 9.35
C ASP A 35 -21.44 -8.81 8.73
N PHE A 36 -20.70 -8.00 9.50
CA PHE A 36 -20.24 -6.67 9.09
C PHE A 36 -19.16 -6.75 7.99
N HIS A 37 -19.60 -6.78 6.73
CA HIS A 37 -18.70 -6.63 5.58
C HIS A 37 -18.32 -5.16 5.36
N TYR A 38 -17.13 -4.77 5.82
CA TYR A 38 -16.53 -3.48 5.47
C TYR A 38 -16.16 -3.45 3.98
N LYS A 39 -16.88 -2.65 3.17
CA LYS A 39 -16.48 -2.37 1.78
C LYS A 39 -15.71 -1.04 1.69
N SER A 40 -14.50 -1.09 1.15
CA SER A 40 -13.68 0.09 0.87
C SER A 40 -14.30 0.95 -0.25
N GLY A 41 -14.58 2.22 0.04
CA GLY A 41 -15.14 3.21 -0.91
C GLY A 41 -14.13 3.83 -1.87
N ILE A 42 -13.14 3.08 -2.35
CA ILE A 42 -12.15 3.58 -3.32
C ILE A 42 -12.69 3.32 -4.73
N HIS A 43 -13.15 4.38 -5.41
CA HIS A 43 -13.58 4.33 -6.80
C HIS A 43 -12.50 4.93 -7.72
N PRO A 44 -12.21 4.31 -8.88
CA PRO A 44 -11.26 4.89 -9.84
C PRO A 44 -11.82 6.21 -10.40
N ARG A 45 -11.05 7.29 -10.28
CA ARG A 45 -11.37 8.57 -10.91
C ARG A 45 -11.00 8.52 -12.39
N ASN A 46 -11.99 8.68 -13.27
CA ASN A 46 -11.76 8.85 -14.70
C ASN A 46 -11.22 10.26 -14.97
N SER A 47 -9.93 10.38 -15.33
CA SER A 47 -9.32 11.66 -15.72
C SER A 47 -9.25 11.77 -17.24
N SER A 48 -10.13 12.57 -17.85
CA SER A 48 -10.04 12.90 -19.27
C SER A 48 -9.06 14.07 -19.48
N ILE A 49 -7.89 13.78 -20.02
CA ILE A 49 -6.94 14.80 -20.49
C ILE A 49 -7.37 15.24 -21.88
N GLY A 50 -7.89 16.46 -21.99
CA GLY A 50 -8.19 17.09 -23.28
C GLY A 50 -6.95 17.81 -23.82
N HIS A 51 -6.48 17.41 -24.99
CA HIS A 51 -5.45 18.14 -25.74
C HIS A 51 -6.12 19.20 -26.62
N ASN A 52 -5.97 20.48 -26.29
CA ASN A 52 -6.30 21.56 -27.20
C ASN A 52 -5.16 21.72 -28.21
N SER A 53 -5.29 21.12 -29.39
CA SER A 53 -4.40 21.40 -30.52
C SER A 53 -4.89 22.64 -31.27
N SER A 54 -4.38 23.82 -30.91
CA SER A 54 -4.49 24.99 -31.77
C SER A 54 -3.48 24.85 -32.92
N LEU A 55 -3.95 24.32 -34.05
CA LEU A 55 -3.26 24.46 -35.33
C LEU A 55 -3.19 25.96 -35.67
N SER A 56 -2.01 26.54 -35.51
CA SER A 56 -1.64 27.78 -36.20
C SER A 56 -0.45 27.42 -37.07
N GLY A 57 -0.68 27.42 -38.38
CA GLY A 57 0.30 27.00 -39.36
C GLY A 57 1.51 27.93 -39.42
N ILE A 58 2.64 27.37 -39.78
CA ILE A 58 3.65 28.03 -40.61
C ILE A 58 4.31 26.92 -41.44
N VAL A 59 4.20 27.09 -42.74
CA VAL A 59 4.94 26.35 -43.76
C VAL A 59 6.41 26.75 -43.65
N GLY A 60 7.32 25.79 -43.52
CA GLY A 60 8.73 26.07 -43.31
C GLY A 60 9.61 24.88 -43.70
N SER A 61 10.14 24.97 -44.92
CA SER A 61 11.04 24.04 -45.58
C SER A 61 12.15 23.48 -44.67
N GLY A 62 12.14 22.16 -44.47
CA GLY A 62 13.20 21.43 -43.76
C GLY A 62 14.24 20.90 -44.76
N GLY A 63 15.40 21.56 -44.81
CA GLY A 63 16.62 21.05 -45.45
C GLY A 63 17.72 20.97 -44.42
N GLY A 64 18.05 19.76 -43.98
CA GLY A 64 19.12 19.48 -43.02
C GLY A 64 20.50 19.79 -43.60
N GLY A 65 21.34 20.45 -42.81
CA GLY A 65 22.72 20.75 -43.19
C GLY A 65 23.59 20.93 -41.95
N SER A 66 24.43 19.93 -41.71
CA SER A 66 25.39 19.81 -40.61
C SER A 66 26.47 20.91 -40.65
N TYR A 67 26.63 21.67 -39.57
CA TYR A 67 27.74 22.63 -39.45
C TYR A 67 28.94 21.97 -38.76
N LYS A 68 29.96 21.60 -39.53
CA LYS A 68 31.33 21.46 -39.02
C LYS A 68 31.94 22.86 -38.90
N ARG A 69 32.37 23.22 -37.69
CA ARG A 69 33.10 24.47 -37.43
C ARG A 69 34.59 24.22 -37.60
N THR A 70 35.16 24.65 -38.73
CA THR A 70 36.61 24.82 -38.89
C THR A 70 36.90 26.32 -38.76
N VAL A 71 37.77 26.69 -37.83
CA VAL A 71 38.25 28.08 -37.68
C VAL A 71 39.59 28.15 -38.41
N GLU A 72 39.58 28.69 -39.63
CA GLU A 72 40.80 29.11 -40.32
C GLU A 72 40.94 30.63 -40.21
N ILE A 73 42.04 31.06 -39.63
CA ILE A 73 42.45 32.45 -39.51
C ILE A 73 43.01 32.85 -40.88
N THR A 74 42.17 33.35 -41.78
CA THR A 74 42.58 33.92 -43.06
C THR A 74 42.34 35.42 -43.04
N SER A 75 43.43 36.17 -42.91
CA SER A 75 43.51 37.57 -43.31
C SER A 75 43.35 37.67 -44.83
N GLY A 76 42.24 38.22 -45.30
CA GLY A 76 42.06 38.54 -46.71
C GLY A 76 40.61 38.55 -47.15
N MET A 77 40.18 39.68 -47.73
CA MET A 77 38.90 39.92 -48.42
C MET A 77 37.62 39.92 -47.57
N MET A 78 37.14 41.12 -47.28
CA MET A 78 35.76 41.36 -46.84
C MET A 78 34.79 41.01 -47.99
N PRO A 79 33.80 40.12 -47.80
CA PRO A 79 32.75 39.92 -48.78
C PRO A 79 31.77 41.10 -48.71
N ALA A 80 31.61 41.79 -49.84
CA ALA A 80 30.56 42.76 -50.07
C ALA A 80 29.19 42.08 -49.96
N GLY A 81 28.54 42.23 -48.80
CA GLY A 81 27.25 41.57 -48.54
C GLY A 81 26.61 41.84 -47.18
N PHE A 82 27.25 42.61 -46.29
CA PHE A 82 26.58 43.11 -45.10
C PHE A 82 25.69 44.30 -45.49
N GLY A 83 24.51 44.02 -46.02
CA GLY A 83 23.44 45.00 -46.07
C GLY A 83 23.29 45.60 -44.67
N ASN A 84 23.28 46.94 -44.58
CA ASN A 84 23.21 47.73 -43.35
C ASN A 84 22.40 47.03 -42.26
N VAL A 85 23.08 46.25 -41.39
CA VAL A 85 22.45 45.76 -40.18
C VAL A 85 22.42 46.97 -39.27
N SER A 86 21.29 47.66 -39.28
CA SER A 86 21.06 48.79 -38.40
C SER A 86 21.46 48.39 -36.98
N HIS A 87 22.23 49.23 -36.29
CA HIS A 87 22.62 49.01 -34.90
C HIS A 87 21.40 48.63 -34.04
N THR A 88 20.22 49.18 -34.38
CA THR A 88 18.93 48.88 -33.78
C THR A 88 18.50 47.41 -33.96
N GLY A 89 18.74 46.80 -35.13
CA GLY A 89 18.45 45.40 -35.43
C GLY A 89 19.37 44.41 -34.72
N VAL A 90 20.65 44.76 -34.53
CA VAL A 90 21.57 43.94 -33.70
C VAL A 90 21.16 43.98 -32.24
N THR A 91 20.78 45.15 -31.72
CA THR A 91 20.35 45.30 -30.33
C THR A 91 19.05 44.56 -30.05
N THR A 92 18.07 44.60 -30.96
CA THR A 92 16.81 43.87 -30.76
C THR A 92 17.02 42.36 -30.74
N VAL A 93 17.80 41.80 -31.66
CA VAL A 93 18.12 40.35 -31.68
C VAL A 93 18.88 39.91 -30.41
N LYS A 94 19.82 40.73 -29.93
CA LYS A 94 20.54 40.45 -28.67
C LYS A 94 19.58 40.44 -27.47
N THR A 95 18.72 41.45 -27.35
CA THR A 95 17.75 41.53 -26.25
C THR A 95 16.74 40.38 -26.26
N THR A 96 16.32 39.91 -27.45
CA THR A 96 15.43 38.75 -27.57
C THR A 96 16.12 37.46 -27.13
N ARG A 97 17.36 37.23 -27.56
CA ARG A 97 18.14 36.07 -27.10
C ARG A 97 18.42 36.10 -25.60
N GLU A 98 18.68 37.27 -25.04
CA GLU A 98 18.87 37.43 -23.58
C GLU A 98 17.57 37.15 -22.81
N ARG A 99 16.43 37.59 -23.34
CA ARG A 99 15.10 37.29 -22.77
C ARG A 99 14.81 35.80 -22.81
N GLU A 100 14.95 35.16 -23.98
CA GLU A 100 14.77 33.70 -24.13
C GLU A 100 15.70 32.91 -23.21
N LYS A 101 16.96 33.35 -23.06
CA LYS A 101 17.91 32.73 -22.12
C LYS A 101 17.42 32.83 -20.68
N LYS A 102 16.87 33.98 -20.27
CA LYS A 102 16.30 34.17 -18.93
C LYS A 102 15.07 33.28 -18.70
N ASP A 103 14.19 33.20 -19.69
CA ASP A 103 13.00 32.35 -19.62
C ASP A 103 13.38 30.86 -19.50
N MET A 104 14.39 30.42 -20.26
CA MET A 104 14.93 29.06 -20.15
C MET A 104 15.59 28.80 -18.79
N GLN A 105 16.28 29.78 -18.21
CA GLN A 105 16.83 29.67 -16.85
C GLN A 105 15.72 29.50 -15.81
N GLN A 106 14.67 30.33 -15.89
CA GLN A 106 13.51 30.22 -14.98
C GLN A 106 12.79 28.88 -15.13
N LEU A 107 12.64 28.39 -16.36
CA LEU A 107 12.04 27.09 -16.61
C LEU A 107 12.88 25.96 -16.01
N ASN A 108 14.20 26.01 -16.19
CA ASN A 108 15.11 25.04 -15.60
C ASN A 108 15.11 25.06 -14.07
N GLU A 109 15.00 26.23 -13.44
CA GLU A 109 14.87 26.35 -12.00
C GLU A 109 13.57 25.70 -11.49
N ARG A 110 12.46 25.90 -12.21
CA ARG A 110 11.20 25.20 -11.90
C ARG A 110 11.34 23.68 -12.06
N PHE A 111 12.00 23.21 -13.12
CA PHE A 111 12.25 21.77 -13.30
C PHE A 111 13.15 21.20 -12.20
N ALA A 112 14.19 21.91 -11.79
CA ALA A 112 15.03 21.49 -10.67
C ALA A 112 14.19 21.32 -9.39
N ASN A 113 13.31 22.27 -9.10
CA ASN A 113 12.40 22.19 -7.95
C ASN A 113 11.43 21.01 -8.05
N TYR A 114 10.87 20.73 -9.23
CA TYR A 114 10.00 19.59 -9.44
C TYR A 114 10.74 18.26 -9.30
N ILE A 115 11.94 18.14 -9.85
CA ILE A 115 12.78 16.94 -9.72
C ILE A 115 13.07 16.67 -8.25
N GLU A 116 13.44 17.70 -7.49
CA GLU A 116 13.71 17.55 -6.06
C GLU A 116 12.44 17.14 -5.29
N LYS A 117 11.29 17.75 -5.62
CA LYS A 117 10.01 17.37 -5.01
C LYS A 117 9.65 15.91 -5.30
N VAL A 118 9.85 15.45 -6.53
CA VAL A 118 9.59 14.05 -6.92
C VAL A 118 10.52 13.12 -6.15
N ARG A 119 11.84 13.41 -6.09
CA ARG A 119 12.79 12.60 -5.31
C ARG A 119 12.41 12.52 -3.83
N PHE A 120 12.01 13.65 -3.23
CA PHE A 120 11.55 13.70 -1.85
C PHE A 120 10.27 12.89 -1.63
N LEU A 121 9.31 12.96 -2.56
CA LEU A 121 8.09 12.17 -2.50
C LEU A 121 8.35 10.67 -2.72
N GLU A 122 9.24 10.31 -3.64
CA GLU A 122 9.66 8.93 -3.85
C GLU A 122 10.38 8.35 -2.63
N ALA A 123 11.23 9.14 -1.97
CA ALA A 123 11.89 8.75 -0.73
C ALA A 123 10.87 8.51 0.40
N GLN A 124 9.89 9.39 0.54
CA GLN A 124 8.79 9.20 1.48
C GLN A 124 7.95 7.97 1.15
N ASN A 125 7.59 7.76 -0.12
CA ASN A 125 6.85 6.58 -0.53
C ASN A 125 7.62 5.29 -0.21
N ARG A 126 8.93 5.24 -0.49
CA ARG A 126 9.76 4.09 -0.10
C ARG A 126 9.75 3.84 1.41
N LYS A 127 9.85 4.91 2.21
CA LYS A 127 9.76 4.81 3.67
C LYS A 127 8.40 4.27 4.12
N LEU A 128 7.30 4.84 3.62
CA LEU A 128 5.94 4.41 3.96
C LEU A 128 5.68 2.95 3.55
N ILE A 129 6.17 2.53 2.39
CA ILE A 129 6.09 1.14 1.94
C ILE A 129 6.83 0.22 2.91
N SER A 130 8.04 0.59 3.32
CA SER A 130 8.82 -0.18 4.30
C SER A 130 8.10 -0.27 5.66
N GLU A 131 7.51 0.83 6.14
CA GLU A 131 6.75 0.85 7.39
C GLU A 131 5.49 -0.03 7.29
N LEU A 132 4.77 0.03 6.18
CA LEU A 132 3.62 -0.83 5.91
C LEU A 132 4.00 -2.32 5.87
N GLU A 133 5.12 -2.65 5.24
CA GLU A 133 5.60 -4.03 5.19
C GLU A 133 6.00 -4.53 6.59
N GLN A 134 6.67 -3.71 7.39
CA GLN A 134 6.98 -4.02 8.79
C GLN A 134 5.70 -4.22 9.63
N LEU A 135 4.74 -3.31 9.53
CA LEU A 135 3.45 -3.41 10.21
C LEU A 135 2.72 -4.69 9.80
N ARG A 136 2.62 -4.97 8.49
CA ARG A 136 1.99 -6.19 7.98
C ARG A 136 2.70 -7.45 8.45
N ASN A 137 4.03 -7.45 8.51
CA ASN A 137 4.82 -8.58 8.99
C ASN A 137 4.65 -8.81 10.50
N ASN A 138 4.38 -7.76 11.27
CA ASN A 138 4.14 -7.85 12.71
C ASN A 138 2.66 -8.11 13.03
N TRP A 139 1.77 -7.74 12.11
CA TRP A 139 0.33 -7.96 12.23
C TRP A 139 0.03 -9.44 12.41
N GLY A 140 -0.71 -9.78 13.46
CA GLY A 140 -1.09 -11.15 13.78
C GLY A 140 -0.02 -12.00 14.47
N LYS A 141 1.27 -11.63 14.42
CA LYS A 141 2.32 -12.36 15.18
C LYS A 141 2.12 -12.20 16.68
N GLU A 142 1.88 -10.98 17.15
CA GLU A 142 1.61 -10.70 18.56
C GLU A 142 0.32 -11.39 19.03
N THR A 143 -0.76 -11.28 18.25
CA THR A 143 -2.03 -11.97 18.54
C THR A 143 -1.87 -13.49 18.57
N SER A 144 -1.12 -14.07 17.63
CA SER A 144 -0.85 -15.50 17.61
C SER A 144 0.02 -15.95 18.78
N ALA A 145 0.98 -15.13 19.21
CA ALA A 145 1.82 -15.43 20.37
C ALA A 145 0.99 -15.41 21.66
N ILE A 146 0.15 -14.39 21.85
CA ILE A 146 -0.78 -14.27 22.97
C ILE A 146 -1.76 -15.45 22.98
N LYS A 147 -2.34 -15.79 21.82
CA LYS A 147 -3.23 -16.95 21.69
C LYS A 147 -2.54 -18.24 22.13
N LYS A 148 -1.32 -18.49 21.67
CA LYS A 148 -0.54 -19.68 22.05
C LYS A 148 -0.21 -19.72 23.55
N MET A 149 0.11 -18.57 24.15
CA MET A 149 0.34 -18.47 25.59
C MET A 149 -0.92 -18.88 26.37
N TYR A 150 -2.07 -18.29 26.04
CA TYR A 150 -3.34 -18.64 26.69
C TYR A 150 -3.73 -20.09 26.44
N GLU A 151 -3.55 -20.63 25.23
CA GLU A 151 -3.79 -22.05 24.97
C GLU A 151 -2.94 -22.96 25.86
N THR A 152 -1.67 -22.58 26.10
CA THR A 152 -0.77 -23.33 27.00
C THR A 152 -1.25 -23.26 28.45
N GLU A 153 -1.59 -22.06 28.95
CA GLU A 153 -2.12 -21.89 30.31
C GLU A 153 -3.44 -22.65 30.52
N LEU A 154 -4.31 -22.67 29.52
CA LEU A 154 -5.59 -23.39 29.58
C LEU A 154 -5.37 -24.90 29.66
N GLU A 155 -4.40 -25.42 28.91
CA GLU A 155 -4.03 -26.84 28.95
C GLU A 155 -3.40 -27.22 30.29
N GLU A 156 -2.53 -26.38 30.84
CA GLU A 156 -1.96 -26.57 32.18
C GLU A 156 -3.04 -26.55 33.27
N ALA A 157 -3.99 -25.61 33.18
CA ALA A 157 -5.12 -25.54 34.11
C ALA A 157 -6.01 -26.80 34.05
N ARG A 158 -6.30 -27.31 32.84
CA ARG A 158 -7.03 -28.57 32.67
C ARG A 158 -6.28 -29.74 33.29
N LYS A 159 -4.97 -29.83 33.04
CA LYS A 159 -4.12 -30.88 33.63
C LYS A 159 -4.14 -30.82 35.17
N MET A 160 -4.03 -29.62 35.75
CA MET A 160 -4.13 -29.46 37.21
C MET A 160 -5.50 -29.93 37.75
N ILE A 161 -6.59 -29.63 37.05
CA ILE A 161 -7.93 -30.12 37.42
C ILE A 161 -7.98 -31.65 37.39
N GLU A 162 -7.42 -32.28 36.35
CA GLU A 162 -7.36 -33.74 36.24
C GLU A 162 -6.52 -34.37 37.36
N GLU A 163 -5.37 -33.77 37.69
CA GLU A 163 -4.50 -34.21 38.78
C GLU A 163 -5.22 -34.13 40.13
N VAL A 164 -5.86 -33.00 40.44
CA VAL A 164 -6.64 -32.81 41.67
C VAL A 164 -7.81 -33.79 41.73
N ASN A 165 -8.55 -34.00 40.63
CA ASN A 165 -9.63 -34.98 40.60
C ASN A 165 -9.13 -36.40 40.83
N LYS A 166 -7.97 -36.76 40.28
CA LYS A 166 -7.34 -38.07 40.50
C LYS A 166 -6.94 -38.24 41.97
N GLU A 167 -6.39 -37.22 42.60
CA GLU A 167 -6.05 -37.24 44.02
C GLU A 167 -7.29 -37.33 44.91
N LYS A 168 -8.32 -36.55 44.60
CA LYS A 168 -9.62 -36.61 45.27
C LYS A 168 -10.22 -38.01 45.20
N ASN A 169 -10.30 -38.61 44.01
CA ASN A 169 -10.84 -39.97 43.85
C ASN A 169 -10.04 -41.01 44.66
N LYS A 170 -8.70 -40.89 44.70
CA LYS A 170 -7.85 -41.76 45.53
C LYS A 170 -8.17 -41.61 47.02
N LEU A 171 -8.39 -40.38 47.49
CA LEU A 171 -8.73 -40.12 48.89
C LEU A 171 -10.14 -40.62 49.24
N GLU A 172 -11.11 -40.44 48.35
CA GLU A 172 -12.48 -40.94 48.52
C GLU A 172 -12.52 -42.47 48.64
N VAL A 173 -11.76 -43.19 47.79
CA VAL A 173 -11.64 -44.66 47.89
C VAL A 173 -11.01 -45.08 49.23
N LYS A 174 -9.96 -44.39 49.69
CA LYS A 174 -9.35 -44.66 51.00
C LYS A 174 -10.33 -44.40 52.15
N MET A 175 -11.08 -43.31 52.09
CA MET A 175 -12.10 -42.96 53.08
C MET A 175 -13.18 -44.04 53.13
N GLN A 176 -13.70 -44.47 51.98
CA GLN A 176 -14.69 -45.55 51.91
C GLN A 176 -14.14 -46.86 52.52
N THR A 177 -12.89 -47.21 52.18
CA THR A 177 -12.23 -48.41 52.73
C THR A 177 -12.13 -48.35 54.26
N MET A 178 -11.74 -47.20 54.83
CA MET A 178 -11.67 -47.02 56.29
C MET A 178 -13.06 -47.03 56.94
N GLN A 179 -14.06 -46.45 56.30
CA GLN A 179 -15.45 -46.48 56.76
C GLN A 179 -15.99 -47.92 56.81
N ASP A 180 -15.70 -48.72 55.78
CA ASP A 180 -16.10 -50.13 55.71
C ASP A 180 -15.39 -50.97 56.80
N GLN A 181 -14.10 -50.71 57.05
CA GLN A 181 -13.36 -51.32 58.16
C GLN A 181 -13.96 -50.97 59.53
N LEU A 182 -14.30 -49.69 59.76
CA LEU A 182 -14.93 -49.24 61.00
C LEU A 182 -16.29 -49.90 61.21
N ASN A 183 -17.13 -49.93 60.17
CA ASN A 183 -18.43 -50.59 60.21
C ASN A 183 -18.31 -52.10 60.49
N GLY A 184 -17.31 -52.76 59.91
CA GLY A 184 -17.02 -54.17 60.18
C GLY A 184 -16.62 -54.41 61.64
N ALA A 185 -15.71 -53.59 62.19
CA ALA A 185 -15.29 -53.69 63.59
C ALA A 185 -16.44 -53.41 64.57
N LEU A 186 -17.31 -52.44 64.27
CA LEU A 186 -18.50 -52.14 65.07
C LEU A 186 -19.46 -53.34 65.12
N LYS A 187 -19.68 -54.03 63.98
CA LYS A 187 -20.50 -55.26 63.94
C LYS A 187 -19.91 -56.37 64.81
N GLN A 188 -18.59 -56.61 64.71
CA GLN A 188 -17.92 -57.60 65.54
C GLN A 188 -18.03 -57.30 67.04
N LEU A 189 -17.96 -56.02 67.42
CA LEU A 189 -18.14 -55.60 68.80
C LEU A 189 -19.58 -55.79 69.30
N ASP A 190 -20.57 -55.61 68.43
CA ASP A 190 -21.98 -55.89 68.76
C ASP A 190 -22.23 -57.40 68.90
N GLU A 191 -21.65 -58.21 68.01
CA GLU A 191 -21.69 -59.68 68.08
C GLU A 191 -21.01 -60.23 69.35
N ALA A 192 -19.86 -59.66 69.74
CA ALA A 192 -19.14 -60.09 70.94
C ALA A 192 -19.81 -59.66 72.26
N LYS A 193 -20.76 -58.71 72.21
CA LYS A 193 -21.54 -58.26 73.37
C LYS A 193 -22.84 -59.04 73.57
N LYS A 194 -23.17 -59.96 72.66
CA LYS A 194 -24.38 -60.76 72.65
C LYS A 194 -24.11 -62.16 73.22
#